data_AF-A0A0F5EZG0-F1
#
_entry.id   AF-A0A0F5EZG0-F1
#
_cell.length_a   1.000
_cell.length_b   1.000
_cell.length_c   1.000
_cell.angle_alpha   90.00
_cell.angle_beta   90.00
_cell.angle_gamma   90.00
#
_symmetry.space_group_name_H-M   'P 1'
#
loop_
_entity.id
_entity.type
_entity.pdbx_description
1 polymer ?
#
loop_
_entity_poly.entity_id
_entity_poly.type
_entity_poly.pdbx_seq_one_letter_code
_entity_poly.pdbx_strand_id
1 'polypeptide(L)'
;MAKQDADCITLDLFANTPKVGRPKTNPLSREQQLRINKRNQLKRDKSSGLKRVELKLHTDLVQQLEDLASIKRVSRSELIVTILQEHFK
;
A
#
# COMPACT_ATOMS: atom_id res chain seq x y z
N MET A 1 29.60 32.63 -0.07
CA MET A 1 28.96 31.67 -0.98
C MET A 1 27.80 32.37 -1.67
N ALA A 2 27.92 32.67 -2.96
CA ALA A 2 26.86 33.34 -3.70
C ALA A 2 25.74 32.33 -4.01
N LYS A 3 24.55 32.55 -3.45
CA LYS A 3 23.34 31.87 -3.91
C LYS A 3 23.02 32.46 -5.28
N GLN A 4 23.10 31.63 -6.31
CA GLN A 4 22.70 32.00 -7.66
C GLN A 4 21.18 32.24 -7.64
N ASP A 5 20.74 33.45 -7.97
CA ASP A 5 19.33 33.74 -8.20
C ASP A 5 18.86 32.88 -9.37
N ALA A 6 17.80 32.10 -9.14
CA ALA A 6 17.22 31.25 -10.16
C ALA A 6 16.58 32.16 -11.22
N ASP A 7 17.15 32.15 -12.42
CA ASP A 7 16.64 32.87 -13.57
C ASP A 7 15.30 32.26 -14.00
N CYS A 8 14.19 32.95 -13.72
CA CYS A 8 12.82 32.46 -13.94
C CYS A 8 12.27 32.74 -15.35
N ILE A 9 13.00 33.48 -16.19
CA ILE A 9 12.52 33.97 -17.50
C ILE A 9 13.18 33.25 -18.68
N THR A 10 14.32 32.60 -18.48
CA THR A 10 15.04 31.87 -19.53
C THR A 10 14.50 30.45 -19.71
N LEU A 11 14.10 30.09 -20.93
CA LEU A 11 13.71 28.71 -21.27
C LEU A 11 14.88 27.75 -20.99
N ASP A 12 14.72 26.82 -20.03
CA ASP A 12 15.74 25.80 -19.71
C ASP A 12 15.81 24.76 -20.84
N LEU A 13 16.69 25.01 -21.81
CA LEU A 13 17.01 24.12 -22.93
C LEU A 13 17.50 22.73 -22.48
N PHE A 14 17.85 22.58 -21.21
CA PHE A 14 18.41 21.36 -20.62
C PHE A 14 17.49 20.70 -19.59
N ALA A 15 16.22 21.11 -19.49
CA ALA A 15 15.25 20.56 -18.54
C ALA A 15 15.11 19.02 -18.62
N ASN A 16 15.25 18.46 -19.82
CA ASN A 16 15.15 17.02 -20.07
C ASN A 16 16.49 16.28 -19.93
N THR A 17 17.60 16.99 -19.70
CA THR A 17 18.90 16.35 -19.49
C THR A 17 19.04 15.91 -18.02
N PRO A 18 19.56 14.71 -17.76
CA PRO A 18 19.75 14.23 -16.39
C PRO A 18 20.88 15.02 -15.71
N LYS A 19 20.52 15.85 -14.72
CA LYS A 19 21.48 16.59 -13.88
C LYS A 19 22.16 15.62 -12.90
N VAL A 20 23.50 15.68 -12.82
CA VAL A 20 24.31 14.85 -11.90
C VAL A 20 23.86 15.11 -10.47
N GLY A 21 23.49 14.04 -9.74
CA GLY A 21 23.05 14.13 -8.33
C GLY A 21 21.53 14.21 -8.10
N ARG A 22 20.70 14.33 -9.15
CA ARG A 22 19.23 14.15 -8.99
C ARG A 22 18.93 12.65 -9.03
N PRO A 23 18.44 12.01 -7.94
CA PRO A 23 18.02 10.62 -8.01
C PRO A 23 16.94 10.55 -9.10
N LYS A 24 17.15 9.70 -10.12
CA LYS A 24 16.07 9.37 -11.05
C LYS A 24 14.91 8.91 -10.19
N THR A 25 13.77 9.60 -10.30
CA THR A 25 12.47 9.05 -9.93
C THR A 25 12.49 7.56 -10.28
N ASN A 26 12.16 6.71 -9.30
CA ASN A 26 12.42 5.27 -9.26
C ASN A 26 12.65 4.67 -10.67
N PRO A 27 13.83 4.07 -10.94
CA PRO A 27 14.27 3.70 -12.29
C PRO A 27 13.34 2.69 -13.00
N LEU A 28 12.40 2.12 -12.25
CA LEU A 28 11.40 1.19 -12.72
C LEU A 28 10.11 1.93 -13.11
N SER A 29 9.47 1.45 -14.17
CA SER A 29 8.13 1.94 -14.53
C SER A 29 7.13 1.68 -13.40
N ARG A 30 6.02 2.44 -13.35
CA ARG A 30 4.97 2.26 -12.33
C ARG A 30 4.44 0.83 -12.29
N GLU A 31 4.29 0.19 -13.45
CA GLU A 31 3.85 -1.20 -13.56
C GLU A 31 4.85 -2.18 -12.92
N GLN A 32 6.15 -1.99 -13.19
CA GLN A 32 7.21 -2.79 -12.58
C GLN A 32 7.27 -2.61 -11.06
N GLN A 33 7.10 -1.37 -10.58
CA GLN A 33 7.02 -1.08 -9.15
C GLN A 33 5.87 -1.82 -8.48
N LEU A 34 4.67 -1.80 -9.07
CA LEU A 34 3.50 -2.50 -8.53
C LEU A 34 3.74 -4.02 -8.44
N ARG A 35 4.38 -4.61 -9.45
CA ARG A 35 4.72 -6.05 -9.47
C ARG A 35 5.72 -6.41 -8.35
N ILE A 36 6.75 -5.58 -8.16
CA ILE A 36 7.75 -5.79 -7.10
C ILE A 36 7.12 -5.61 -5.72
N ASN A 37 6.32 -4.57 -5.53
CA ASN A 37 5.64 -4.31 -4.25
C ASN A 37 4.72 -5.46 -3.86
N LYS A 38 3.93 -5.98 -4.82
CA LYS A 38 3.08 -7.15 -4.59
C LYS A 38 3.89 -8.40 -4.23
N ARG A 39 5.01 -8.64 -4.92
CA ARG A 39 5.91 -9.77 -4.60
C ARG A 39 6.49 -9.62 -3.19
N ASN A 40 6.92 -8.43 -2.80
CA ASN A 40 7.47 -8.17 -1.47
C ASN A 40 6.41 -8.31 -0.38
N GLN A 41 5.17 -7.88 -0.63
CA GLN A 41 4.03 -8.12 0.25
C GLN A 41 3.83 -9.63 0.49
N LEU A 42 3.71 -10.42 -0.58
CA LEU A 42 3.53 -11.87 -0.47
C LEU A 42 4.69 -12.56 0.26
N LYS A 43 5.94 -12.12 0.05
CA LYS A 43 7.11 -12.64 0.78
C LYS A 43 7.00 -12.35 2.28
N ARG A 44 6.63 -11.12 2.66
CA ARG A 44 6.44 -10.74 4.06
C ARG A 44 5.32 -11.56 4.70
N ASP A 45 4.16 -11.65 4.05
CA ASP A 45 3.03 -12.40 4.56
C ASP A 45 3.40 -13.88 4.79
N LYS A 46 4.12 -14.48 3.84
CA LYS A 46 4.65 -15.85 3.98
C LYS A 46 5.62 -16.00 5.16
N SER A 47 6.55 -15.06 5.34
CA SER A 47 7.49 -15.09 6.46
C SER A 47 6.81 -14.90 7.82
N SER A 48 5.71 -14.16 7.86
CA SER A 48 4.88 -13.97 9.07
C SER A 48 3.90 -15.11 9.31
N GLY A 49 3.91 -16.17 8.49
CA GLY A 49 3.00 -17.31 8.61
C GLY A 49 1.54 -16.99 8.25
N LEU A 50 1.28 -15.83 7.64
CA LEU A 50 -0.06 -15.40 7.27
C LEU A 50 -0.53 -16.16 6.02
N LYS A 51 -1.77 -16.66 6.06
CA LYS A 51 -2.44 -17.27 4.92
C LYS A 51 -3.74 -16.54 4.63
N ARG A 52 -3.98 -16.26 3.35
CA ARG A 52 -5.23 -15.68 2.88
C ARG A 52 -6.26 -16.77 2.66
N VAL A 53 -7.43 -16.63 3.26
CA VAL A 53 -8.59 -17.49 3.06
C VAL A 53 -9.66 -16.67 2.34
N GLU A 54 -10.24 -17.24 1.29
CA GLU A 54 -11.36 -16.65 0.56
C GLU A 54 -12.64 -17.35 0.99
N LEU A 55 -13.65 -16.57 1.42
CA LEU A 55 -14.90 -17.06 1.95
C LEU A 55 -16.06 -16.44 1.16
N LYS A 56 -17.03 -17.26 0.75
CA LYS A 56 -18.30 -16.80 0.18
C LYS A 56 -19.35 -16.83 1.27
N LEU A 57 -19.99 -15.68 1.50
CA LEU A 57 -20.99 -15.48 2.54
C LEU A 57 -22.23 -14.84 1.94
N HIS A 58 -23.38 -15.03 2.60
CA HIS A 58 -24.59 -14.29 2.27
C HIS A 58 -24.41 -12.80 2.56
N THR A 59 -25.06 -11.95 1.76
CA THR A 59 -25.00 -10.48 1.87
C THR A 59 -25.41 -10.00 3.25
N ASP A 60 -26.44 -10.61 3.82
CA ASP A 60 -27.02 -10.20 5.10
C ASP A 60 -26.03 -10.42 6.24
N LEU A 61 -25.29 -11.54 6.19
CA LEU A 61 -24.25 -11.84 7.18
C LEU A 61 -23.07 -10.87 7.05
N VAL A 62 -22.68 -10.49 5.82
CA VAL A 62 -21.63 -9.50 5.61
C VAL A 62 -22.04 -8.14 6.18
N GLN A 63 -23.30 -7.74 6.01
CA GLN A 63 -23.81 -6.50 6.58
C GLN A 63 -23.77 -6.51 8.10
N GLN A 64 -24.25 -7.60 8.74
CA GLN A 64 -24.19 -7.76 10.19
C GLN A 64 -22.76 -7.67 10.73
N LEU A 65 -21.78 -8.25 10.03
CA LEU A 65 -20.37 -8.15 10.40
C LEU A 65 -19.85 -6.71 10.30
N GLU A 66 -20.25 -5.97 9.27
CA GLU A 66 -19.85 -4.57 9.09
C GLU A 66 -20.45 -3.66 10.17
N ASP A 67 -21.73 -3.87 10.51
CA ASP A 67 -22.43 -3.12 11.56
C ASP A 67 -21.78 -3.37 12.93
N LEU A 68 -21.49 -4.65 13.25
CA LEU A 68 -20.79 -5.03 14.48
C LEU A 68 -19.36 -4.46 14.53
N ALA A 69 -18.65 -4.46 13.41
CA ALA A 69 -17.31 -3.90 13.32
C ALA A 69 -17.33 -2.39 13.54
N SER A 70 -18.33 -1.70 12.99
CA SER A 70 -18.56 -0.26 13.15
C SER A 70 -18.86 0.11 14.61
N ILE A 71 -19.72 -0.66 15.28
CA ILE A 71 -20.03 -0.47 16.72
C ILE A 71 -18.77 -0.64 17.57
N LYS A 72 -17.97 -1.67 17.27
CA LYS A 72 -16.71 -1.97 17.98
C LYS A 72 -15.54 -1.08 17.57
N ARG A 73 -15.71 -0.22 16.54
CA ARG A 73 -14.68 0.65 15.95
C ARG A 73 -13.42 -0.11 15.51
N VAL A 74 -13.59 -1.34 15.02
CA VAL A 74 -12.51 -2.17 14.49
C VAL A 74 -12.75 -2.44 13.01
N SER A 75 -11.72 -2.87 12.29
CA SER A 75 -11.91 -3.31 10.91
C SER A 75 -12.70 -4.63 10.87
N ARG A 76 -13.50 -4.85 9.81
CA ARG A 76 -14.20 -6.13 9.60
C ARG A 76 -13.24 -7.33 9.66
N SER A 77 -12.05 -7.21 9.09
CA SER A 77 -11.02 -8.25 9.11
C SER A 77 -10.57 -8.60 10.52
N GLU A 78 -10.35 -7.58 11.35
CA GLU A 78 -9.96 -7.74 12.76
C GLU A 78 -11.08 -8.36 13.57
N LEU A 79 -12.33 -7.93 13.37
CA LEU A 79 -13.50 -8.56 14.01
C LEU A 79 -13.58 -10.06 13.71
N ILE A 80 -13.41 -10.46 12.45
CA ILE A 80 -13.43 -11.87 12.05
C ILE A 80 -12.31 -12.65 12.74
N VAL A 81 -11.10 -12.10 12.82
CA VAL A 81 -9.98 -12.74 13.52
C VAL A 81 -10.31 -12.94 15.00
N THR A 82 -10.87 -11.93 15.67
CA THR A 82 -11.28 -12.02 17.08
C THR A 82 -12.33 -13.11 17.30
N ILE A 83 -13.36 -13.15 16.45
CA ILE A 83 -14.42 -14.19 16.53
C ILE A 83 -13.81 -15.59 16.37
N LEU A 84 -12.91 -15.78 15.40
CA LEU A 84 -12.25 -17.08 15.19
C LEU A 84 -11.35 -17.47 16.36
N GLN A 85 -10.60 -16.51 16.92
CA GLN A 85 -9.78 -16.75 18.10
C GLN A 85 -10.61 -17.10 19.33
N GLU A 86 -11.77 -16.46 19.52
CA GLU A 86 -12.70 -16.80 20.60
C GLU A 86 -13.34 -18.16 20.41
N HIS A 87 -13.63 -18.58 19.17
CA HIS A 87 -14.23 -19.88 18.91
C HIS A 87 -13.28 -21.06 19.15
N PHE A 88 -11.99 -20.88 18.86
CA PHE A 88 -10.96 -21.93 19.05
C PHE A 88 -10.28 -21.89 20.43
N LYS A 89 -10.62 -20.92 21.29
CA LYS A 89 -10.24 -20.92 22.70
C LYS A 89 -11.03 -21.98 23.46
#